data_AF-A0A1X2LZJ7-F1
#
_entry.id   AF-A0A1X2LZJ7-F1
#
_cell.length_a   1.000
_cell.length_b   1.000
_cell.length_c   1.000
_cell.angle_alpha   90.00
_cell.angle_beta   90.00
_cell.angle_gamma   90.00
#
_symmetry.space_group_name_H-M   'P 1'
#
loop_
_entity.id
_entity.type
_entity.pdbx_description
1 polymer ?
#
loop_
_entity_poly.entity_id
_entity_poly.type
_entity_poly.pdbx_seq_one_letter_code
_entity_poly.pdbx_strand_id
1 'polypeptide(L)'
;MGATTHAIAIAACGLSLSALAATPNAAADPTVTLPPMTSTDSGPIIGGGDAAGQQRISQQLFSFGNPDIQEVNGSDAARFITAAAAVANRDLASVFLPLQRALGCQQNTAGPGTGFGARAYRRTDGQWGGAMLVIAKSVIADVDALNACVKSGWRRATAGGPNSMCNSGWTYPPFADTRRGEEGYFVLLAGTASDFCSAPNANYRNTASGWPR
;
A
#
# COMPACT_ATOMS: atom_id res chain seq x y z
N MET A 1 -18.27 -51.13 60.74
CA MET A 1 -18.67 -51.83 59.50
C MET A 1 -19.09 -50.71 58.53
N GLY A 2 -18.16 -50.13 57.76
CA GLY A 2 -17.74 -50.58 56.41
C GLY A 2 -18.46 -49.71 55.37
N ALA A 3 -17.87 -48.58 54.94
CA ALA A 3 -17.34 -48.30 53.58
C ALA A 3 -18.41 -48.35 52.47
N THR A 4 -18.63 -47.34 51.63
CA THR A 4 -17.68 -46.86 50.60
C THR A 4 -18.02 -45.48 50.00
N THR A 5 -16.95 -44.87 49.50
CA THR A 5 -16.69 -43.59 48.84
C THR A 5 -17.27 -43.47 47.42
N HIS A 6 -17.60 -42.25 46.96
CA HIS A 6 -17.16 -41.74 45.65
C HIS A 6 -17.03 -40.20 45.68
N ALA A 7 -15.80 -39.74 45.46
CA ALA A 7 -15.43 -38.34 45.28
C ALA A 7 -15.48 -37.99 43.78
N ILE A 8 -16.03 -36.83 43.44
CA ILE A 8 -15.74 -36.14 42.17
C ILE A 8 -15.47 -34.68 42.52
N ALA A 9 -14.21 -34.30 42.47
CA ALA A 9 -13.73 -32.94 42.52
C ALA A 9 -13.62 -32.40 41.09
N ILE A 10 -14.26 -31.27 40.79
CA ILE A 10 -13.87 -30.43 39.66
C ILE A 10 -13.77 -29.00 40.18
N ALA A 11 -12.53 -28.57 40.38
CA ALA A 11 -12.16 -27.18 40.57
C ALA A 11 -11.80 -26.58 39.21
N ALA A 12 -12.34 -25.40 38.90
CA ALA A 12 -11.71 -24.45 37.98
C ALA A 12 -12.28 -23.04 38.21
N CYS A 13 -11.58 -22.26 39.02
CA CYS A 13 -11.60 -20.80 38.95
C CYS A 13 -10.99 -20.34 37.62
N GLY A 14 -11.47 -19.23 37.06
CA GLY A 14 -10.75 -18.55 35.99
C GLY A 14 -11.52 -17.41 35.34
N LEU A 15 -11.16 -16.17 35.72
CA LEU A 15 -11.63 -14.93 35.12
C LEU A 15 -11.32 -14.87 33.61
N SER A 16 -12.21 -14.28 32.83
CA SER A 16 -11.86 -13.69 31.54
C SER A 16 -12.40 -12.26 31.48
N LEU A 17 -11.60 -11.32 32.00
CA LEU A 17 -11.72 -9.92 31.59
C LEU A 17 -11.52 -9.86 30.09
N SER A 18 -12.55 -9.40 29.38
CA SER A 18 -12.48 -9.04 27.97
C SER A 18 -11.58 -7.81 27.84
N ALA A 19 -10.27 -8.03 27.76
CA ALA A 19 -9.36 -7.00 27.33
C ALA A 19 -9.73 -6.66 25.88
N LEU A 20 -10.37 -5.51 25.67
CA LEU A 20 -10.30 -4.83 24.38
C LEU A 20 -8.81 -4.57 24.15
N ALA A 21 -8.17 -5.45 23.38
CA ALA A 21 -6.87 -5.16 22.82
C ALA A 21 -7.06 -3.99 21.85
N ALA A 22 -6.91 -2.77 22.36
CA ALA A 22 -6.54 -1.65 21.53
C ALA A 22 -5.26 -2.09 20.82
N THR A 23 -5.37 -2.42 19.53
CA THR A 23 -4.22 -2.68 18.68
C THR A 23 -3.27 -1.50 18.90
N PRO A 24 -2.01 -1.72 19.29
CA PRO A 24 -1.10 -0.61 19.55
C PRO A 24 -1.08 0.26 18.31
N ASN A 25 -1.48 1.53 18.44
CA ASN A 25 -1.31 2.52 17.38
C ASN A 25 0.14 2.41 16.94
N ALA A 26 0.36 2.02 15.68
CA ALA A 26 1.70 1.79 15.18
C ALA A 26 2.56 3.01 15.50
N ALA A 27 3.70 2.74 16.14
CA ALA A 27 4.59 3.77 16.65
C ALA A 27 5.04 4.62 15.47
N ALA A 28 4.49 5.83 15.40
CA ALA A 28 4.94 6.84 14.48
C ALA A 28 6.42 7.13 14.74
N ASP A 29 7.19 7.37 13.70
CA ASP A 29 8.50 7.96 13.89
C ASP A 29 8.31 9.47 14.19
N PRO A 30 8.59 9.94 15.41
CA PRO A 30 8.38 11.34 15.77
C PRO A 30 9.34 12.29 15.03
N THR A 31 10.37 11.75 14.36
CA THR A 31 11.35 12.51 13.58
C THR A 31 10.95 12.65 12.10
N VAL A 32 9.86 12.01 11.70
CA VAL A 32 9.32 12.03 10.34
C VAL A 32 8.13 12.98 10.27
N THR A 33 8.07 13.81 9.24
CA THR A 33 6.88 14.61 8.94
C THR A 33 6.60 14.53 7.45
N LEU A 34 5.55 13.80 7.10
CA LEU A 34 5.03 13.69 5.75
C LEU A 34 4.37 15.01 5.33
N PRO A 35 4.54 15.40 4.04
CA PRO A 35 3.92 16.61 3.52
C PRO A 35 2.40 16.53 3.65
N PRO A 36 1.70 17.65 3.87
CA PRO A 36 0.25 17.67 3.92
C PRO A 36 -0.35 17.21 2.58
N MET A 37 -1.57 16.66 2.63
CA MET A 37 -2.30 16.30 1.42
C MET A 37 -3.50 17.23 1.23
N THR A 38 -3.77 17.56 -0.03
CA THR A 38 -4.92 18.37 -0.43
C THR A 38 -5.67 17.61 -1.51
N SER A 39 -6.90 17.19 -1.21
CA SER A 39 -7.77 16.60 -2.23
C SER A 39 -8.26 17.69 -3.17
N THR A 40 -8.22 17.41 -4.47
CA THR A 40 -8.88 18.18 -5.52
C THR A 40 -9.99 17.37 -6.20
N ASP A 41 -10.30 16.19 -5.68
CA ASP A 41 -11.27 15.23 -6.21
C ASP A 41 -10.98 14.85 -7.68
N SER A 42 -9.69 14.83 -8.05
CA SER A 42 -9.19 14.53 -9.40
C SER A 42 -9.41 13.09 -9.88
N GLY A 43 -10.09 12.26 -9.09
CA GLY A 43 -10.35 10.87 -9.37
C GLY A 43 -9.15 9.93 -9.10
N PRO A 44 -9.32 8.63 -9.36
CA PRO A 44 -8.34 7.59 -9.04
C PRO A 44 -7.14 7.54 -9.98
N ILE A 45 -7.29 8.02 -11.22
CA ILE A 45 -6.28 7.93 -12.29
C ILE A 45 -5.57 9.28 -12.45
N ILE A 46 -4.24 9.26 -12.47
CA ILE A 46 -3.42 10.42 -12.75
C ILE A 46 -3.70 10.92 -14.17
N GLY A 47 -4.00 12.20 -14.31
CA GLY A 47 -4.37 12.82 -15.60
C GLY A 47 -5.76 12.44 -16.11
N GLY A 48 -6.55 11.70 -15.32
CA GLY A 48 -7.90 11.28 -15.66
C GLY A 48 -7.97 10.04 -16.54
N GLY A 49 -9.19 9.71 -16.95
CA GLY A 49 -9.51 8.54 -17.76
C GLY A 49 -11.02 8.40 -17.92
N ASP A 50 -11.46 7.47 -18.77
CA ASP A 50 -12.89 7.20 -18.93
C ASP A 50 -13.52 6.69 -17.61
N ALA A 51 -14.83 6.86 -17.47
CA ALA A 51 -15.55 6.52 -16.24
C ALA A 51 -15.41 5.03 -15.86
N ALA A 52 -15.35 4.13 -16.84
CA ALA A 52 -15.20 2.71 -16.58
C ALA A 52 -13.79 2.38 -16.08
N GLY A 53 -12.75 3.00 -16.66
CA GLY A 53 -11.36 2.91 -16.23
C GLY A 53 -11.18 3.45 -14.82
N GLN A 54 -11.75 4.62 -14.53
CA GLN A 54 -11.73 5.17 -13.17
C GLN A 54 -12.36 4.21 -12.18
N GLN A 55 -13.54 3.66 -12.47
CA GLN A 55 -14.20 2.71 -11.58
C GLN A 55 -13.38 1.43 -11.35
N ARG A 56 -12.78 0.86 -12.42
CA ARG A 56 -11.93 -0.33 -12.30
C ARG A 56 -10.70 -0.06 -11.44
N ILE A 57 -10.03 1.07 -11.64
CA ILE A 57 -8.85 1.44 -10.85
C ILE A 57 -9.21 1.75 -9.39
N SER A 58 -10.32 2.45 -9.14
CA SER A 58 -10.82 2.70 -7.79
C SER A 58 -10.96 1.43 -6.96
N GLN A 59 -11.42 0.33 -7.58
CA GLN A 59 -11.55 -0.97 -6.91
C GLN A 59 -10.20 -1.60 -6.56
N GLN A 60 -9.14 -1.24 -7.27
CA GLN A 60 -7.78 -1.74 -6.98
C GLN A 60 -7.06 -0.90 -5.92
N LEU A 61 -7.46 0.36 -5.71
CA LEU A 61 -6.86 1.23 -4.71
C LEU A 61 -7.38 0.87 -3.31
N PHE A 62 -6.49 0.36 -2.46
CA PHE A 62 -6.82 -0.01 -1.09
C PHE A 62 -7.32 1.19 -0.28
N SER A 63 -8.35 1.02 0.56
CA SER A 63 -8.75 2.05 1.52
C SER A 63 -8.67 1.45 2.91
N PHE A 64 -8.09 2.21 3.85
CA PHE A 64 -8.08 1.85 5.25
C PHE A 64 -9.45 2.07 5.91
N GLY A 65 -10.30 2.94 5.33
CA GLY A 65 -11.61 3.28 5.90
C GLY A 65 -11.53 3.89 7.30
N ASN A 66 -10.35 4.40 7.68
CA ASN A 66 -10.08 4.97 9.00
C ASN A 66 -10.09 6.50 8.89
N PRO A 67 -10.93 7.22 9.67
CA PRO A 67 -10.99 8.68 9.63
C PRO A 67 -9.69 9.38 10.05
N ASP A 68 -8.82 8.72 10.81
CA ASP A 68 -7.51 9.25 11.20
C ASP A 68 -6.48 9.18 10.07
N ILE A 69 -6.80 8.50 8.97
CA ILE A 69 -5.95 8.37 7.78
C ILE A 69 -6.59 9.17 6.66
N GLN A 70 -5.96 10.29 6.31
CA GLN A 70 -6.31 11.01 5.10
C GLN A 70 -5.92 10.17 3.89
N GLU A 71 -6.80 10.09 2.89
CA GLU A 71 -6.56 9.41 1.62
C GLU A 71 -6.82 10.38 0.46
N VAL A 72 -5.88 10.50 -0.46
CA VAL A 72 -6.06 11.28 -1.72
C VAL A 72 -5.68 10.42 -2.92
N ASN A 73 -6.25 10.72 -4.07
CA ASN A 73 -6.19 9.87 -5.25
C ASN A 73 -5.53 10.56 -6.46
N GLY A 74 -5.18 9.77 -7.48
CA GLY A 74 -4.79 10.26 -8.79
C GLY A 74 -3.68 11.30 -8.74
N SER A 75 -3.91 12.46 -9.38
CA SER A 75 -2.94 13.54 -9.46
C SER A 75 -2.53 14.10 -8.09
N ASP A 76 -3.41 14.06 -7.09
CA ASP A 76 -3.10 14.50 -5.73
C ASP A 76 -2.12 13.56 -5.04
N ALA A 77 -2.33 12.25 -5.22
CA ALA A 77 -1.41 11.23 -4.73
C ALA A 77 -0.04 11.33 -5.41
N ALA A 78 0.00 11.59 -6.73
CA ALA A 78 1.25 11.81 -7.45
C ALA A 78 2.02 13.03 -6.89
N ARG A 79 1.33 14.15 -6.64
CA ARG A 79 1.93 15.34 -6.00
C ARG A 79 2.48 15.02 -4.62
N PHE A 80 1.74 14.27 -3.80
CA PHE A 80 2.22 13.83 -2.50
C PHE A 80 3.49 12.97 -2.60
N ILE A 81 3.53 11.97 -3.50
CA ILE A 81 4.70 11.13 -3.72
C ILE A 81 5.92 11.99 -4.10
N THR A 82 5.75 12.92 -5.04
CA THR A 82 6.82 13.83 -5.46
C THR A 82 7.30 14.72 -4.31
N ALA A 83 6.39 15.28 -3.51
CA ALA A 83 6.74 16.11 -2.37
C ALA A 83 7.44 15.30 -1.27
N ALA A 84 6.95 14.09 -0.97
CA ALA A 84 7.51 13.21 0.05
C ALA A 84 8.91 12.70 -0.34
N ALA A 85 9.16 12.47 -1.63
CA ALA A 85 10.48 12.12 -2.14
C ALA A 85 11.47 13.30 -2.15
N ALA A 86 10.99 14.55 -2.02
CA ALA A 86 11.78 15.77 -2.03
C ALA A 86 12.03 16.37 -0.64
N VAL A 87 11.54 15.73 0.43
CA VAL A 87 11.76 16.18 1.81
C VAL A 87 13.25 16.12 2.19
N ALA A 88 13.65 16.97 3.14
CA ALA A 88 15.04 17.06 3.59
C ALA A 88 15.51 15.80 4.34
N ASN A 89 14.61 15.13 5.06
CA ASN A 89 14.93 13.88 5.75
C ASN A 89 15.18 12.77 4.70
N ARG A 90 16.44 12.35 4.59
CA ARG A 90 16.89 11.40 3.56
C ARG A 90 16.29 10.01 3.72
N ASP A 91 16.08 9.56 4.95
CA ASP A 91 15.50 8.26 5.23
C ASP A 91 14.04 8.26 4.78
N LEU A 92 13.28 9.30 5.13
CA LEU A 92 11.90 9.47 4.66
C LEU A 92 11.81 9.57 3.13
N ALA A 93 12.64 10.41 2.52
CA ALA A 93 12.69 10.56 1.07
C ALA A 93 12.95 9.21 0.37
N SER A 94 13.84 8.39 0.93
CA SER A 94 14.22 7.10 0.37
C SER A 94 13.06 6.11 0.20
N VAL A 95 12.01 6.23 1.04
CA VAL A 95 10.78 5.43 0.94
C VAL A 95 10.02 5.73 -0.35
N PHE A 96 9.91 7.02 -0.71
CA PHE A 96 9.07 7.48 -1.81
C PHE A 96 9.82 7.61 -3.13
N LEU A 97 11.16 7.68 -3.11
CA LEU A 97 12.00 7.74 -4.31
C LEU A 97 11.69 6.62 -5.33
N PRO A 98 11.49 5.34 -4.95
CA PRO A 98 11.12 4.29 -5.89
C PRO A 98 9.76 4.54 -6.56
N LEU A 99 8.76 5.03 -5.82
CA LEU A 99 7.44 5.36 -6.38
C LEU A 99 7.54 6.59 -7.30
N GLN A 100 8.30 7.61 -6.92
CA GLN A 100 8.55 8.79 -7.76
C GLN A 100 9.22 8.38 -9.08
N ARG A 101 10.17 7.44 -9.05
CA ARG A 101 10.77 6.89 -10.26
C ARG A 101 9.77 6.10 -11.10
N ALA A 102 8.92 5.30 -10.47
CA ALA A 102 7.87 4.57 -11.18
C ALA A 102 6.88 5.51 -11.89
N LEU A 103 6.51 6.64 -11.29
CA LEU A 103 5.75 7.70 -11.96
C LEU A 103 6.49 8.23 -13.21
N GLY A 104 7.81 8.35 -13.14
CA GLY A 104 8.64 8.75 -14.28
C GLY A 104 8.77 7.71 -15.39
N CYS A 105 8.44 6.44 -15.14
CA CYS A 105 8.61 5.35 -16.10
C CYS A 105 7.61 5.37 -17.27
N GLN A 106 6.53 6.13 -17.13
CA GLN A 106 5.54 6.28 -18.20
C GLN A 106 5.29 7.76 -18.40
N GLN A 107 5.94 8.31 -19.42
CA GLN A 107 5.70 9.66 -19.90
C GLN A 107 4.83 9.55 -21.15
N ASN A 108 3.63 10.13 -21.09
CA ASN A 108 2.87 10.44 -22.28
C ASN A 108 2.77 11.97 -22.41
N THR A 109 2.06 12.43 -23.44
CA THR A 109 1.88 13.86 -23.72
C THR A 109 1.21 14.65 -22.59
N ALA A 110 0.56 13.97 -21.64
CA ALA A 110 -0.11 14.58 -20.49
C ALA A 110 0.75 14.60 -19.20
N GLY A 111 1.95 14.02 -19.24
CA GLY A 111 2.94 14.11 -18.16
C GLY A 111 3.23 12.78 -17.46
N PRO A 112 4.08 12.81 -16.41
CA PRO A 112 4.55 11.60 -15.72
C PRO A 112 3.43 10.82 -15.04
N GLY A 113 3.41 9.51 -15.25
CA GLY A 113 2.50 8.57 -14.58
C GLY A 113 1.04 8.68 -15.03
N THR A 114 0.75 9.49 -16.05
CA THR A 114 -0.61 9.64 -16.57
C THR A 114 -1.17 8.29 -17.01
N GLY A 115 -2.40 7.97 -16.60
CA GLY A 115 -3.03 6.68 -16.83
C GLY A 115 -2.82 5.67 -15.70
N PHE A 116 -1.94 5.96 -14.74
CA PHE A 116 -1.80 5.13 -13.53
C PHE A 116 -2.85 5.50 -12.50
N GLY A 117 -3.35 4.48 -11.80
CA GLY A 117 -4.04 4.67 -10.54
C GLY A 117 -3.07 5.04 -9.43
N ALA A 118 -3.44 5.99 -8.59
CA ALA A 118 -2.61 6.35 -7.43
C ALA A 118 -3.48 6.64 -6.21
N ARG A 119 -2.99 6.24 -5.04
CA ARG A 119 -3.52 6.67 -3.74
C ARG A 119 -2.39 6.95 -2.77
N ALA A 120 -2.48 8.06 -2.05
CA ALA A 120 -1.58 8.43 -0.98
C ALA A 120 -2.33 8.44 0.35
N TYR A 121 -1.60 8.11 1.41
CA TYR A 121 -2.13 7.95 2.76
C TYR A 121 -1.26 8.73 3.73
N ARG A 122 -1.91 9.45 4.63
CA ARG A 122 -1.22 10.20 5.69
C ARG A 122 -2.09 10.20 6.93
N ARG A 123 -1.54 9.71 8.03
CA ARG A 123 -2.19 9.85 9.34
C ARG A 123 -2.23 11.32 9.75
N THR A 124 -3.22 11.71 10.54
CA THR A 124 -3.42 13.11 10.97
C THR A 124 -2.17 13.74 11.60
N ASP A 125 -1.41 12.98 12.37
CA ASP A 125 -0.12 13.39 12.97
C ASP A 125 1.02 13.62 11.95
N GLY A 126 0.88 13.17 10.71
CA GLY A 126 1.89 13.28 9.66
C GLY A 126 3.10 12.37 9.83
N GLN A 127 3.13 11.51 10.84
CA GLN A 127 4.29 10.68 11.17
C GLN A 127 4.15 9.26 10.60
N TRP A 128 2.98 8.92 10.08
CA TRP A 128 2.68 7.63 9.45
C TRP A 128 2.00 7.84 8.10
N GLY A 129 2.36 7.03 7.12
CA GLY A 129 1.71 7.05 5.83
C GLY A 129 2.49 6.31 4.76
N GLY A 130 2.03 6.47 3.54
CA GLY A 130 2.60 5.78 2.38
C GLY A 130 1.85 6.12 1.12
N ALA A 131 2.15 5.40 0.06
CA ALA A 131 1.46 5.53 -1.20
C ALA A 131 1.42 4.21 -1.96
N MET A 132 0.45 4.16 -2.86
CA MET A 132 0.13 3.03 -3.71
C MET A 132 0.01 3.52 -5.15
N LEU A 133 0.64 2.79 -6.07
CA LEU A 133 0.44 2.94 -7.51
C LEU A 133 -0.16 1.65 -8.07
N VAL A 134 -1.17 1.80 -8.93
CA VAL A 134 -1.81 0.72 -9.66
C VAL A 134 -1.69 1.03 -11.14
N ILE A 135 -1.16 0.10 -11.90
CA ILE A 135 -0.91 0.25 -13.33
C ILE A 135 -1.70 -0.83 -14.04
N ALA A 136 -2.73 -0.44 -14.79
CA ALA A 136 -3.46 -1.39 -15.64
C ALA A 136 -2.54 -1.90 -16.75
N LYS A 137 -2.51 -3.20 -17.02
CA LYS A 137 -1.67 -3.78 -18.08
C LYS A 137 -2.12 -3.30 -19.45
N SER A 138 -3.42 -3.05 -19.64
CA SER A 138 -3.98 -2.54 -20.89
C SER A 138 -3.48 -1.16 -21.31
N VAL A 139 -3.03 -0.33 -20.36
CA VAL A 139 -2.51 1.01 -20.68
C VAL A 139 -1.00 1.01 -20.96
N ILE A 140 -0.34 -0.14 -20.87
CA ILE A 140 1.09 -0.30 -21.07
C ILE A 140 1.37 -0.90 -22.44
N ALA A 141 1.93 -0.09 -23.33
CA ALA A 141 2.33 -0.53 -24.67
C ALA A 141 3.52 -1.52 -24.64
N ASP A 142 4.45 -1.32 -23.71
CA ASP A 142 5.65 -2.15 -23.55
C ASP A 142 5.88 -2.47 -22.07
N VAL A 143 5.53 -3.70 -21.68
CA VAL A 143 5.66 -4.19 -20.30
C VAL A 143 7.12 -4.41 -19.91
N ASP A 144 7.98 -4.78 -20.85
CA ASP A 144 9.40 -5.05 -20.58
C ASP A 144 10.15 -3.74 -20.34
N ALA A 145 9.85 -2.70 -21.11
CA ALA A 145 10.37 -1.35 -20.88
C ALA A 145 9.92 -0.80 -19.51
N LEU A 146 8.64 -0.99 -19.15
CA LEU A 146 8.14 -0.61 -17.82
C LEU A 146 8.88 -1.37 -16.71
N ASN A 147 8.99 -2.69 -16.84
CA ASN A 147 9.67 -3.53 -15.85
C ASN A 147 11.14 -3.10 -15.71
N ALA A 148 11.86 -2.89 -16.81
CA ALA A 148 13.25 -2.44 -16.79
C ALA A 148 13.40 -1.08 -16.10
N CYS A 149 12.51 -0.12 -16.39
CA CYS A 149 12.52 1.20 -15.77
C CYS A 149 12.30 1.11 -14.25
N VAL A 150 11.25 0.43 -13.81
CA VAL A 150 10.90 0.33 -12.38
C VAL A 150 11.94 -0.49 -11.62
N LYS A 151 12.39 -1.63 -12.18
CA LYS A 151 13.38 -2.52 -11.56
C LYS A 151 14.69 -1.82 -11.21
N SER A 152 15.16 -0.90 -12.06
CA SER A 152 16.42 -0.18 -11.83
C SER A 152 16.46 0.59 -10.50
N GLY A 153 15.29 1.03 -10.00
CA GLY A 153 15.15 1.76 -8.74
C GLY A 153 14.44 0.99 -7.63
N TRP A 154 13.73 -0.10 -7.95
CA TRP A 154 12.90 -0.84 -7.00
C TRP A 154 13.71 -1.89 -6.23
N ARG A 155 14.15 -1.52 -5.03
CA ARG A 155 14.74 -2.48 -4.09
C ARG A 155 13.61 -3.08 -3.24
N ARG A 156 13.45 -4.40 -3.19
CA ARG A 156 12.54 -5.03 -2.23
C ARG A 156 12.97 -4.66 -0.80
N ALA A 157 12.02 -4.25 0.03
CA ALA A 157 12.25 -3.97 1.42
C ALA A 157 12.69 -5.26 2.11
N THR A 158 13.77 -5.14 2.89
CA THR A 158 14.20 -6.19 3.80
C THR A 158 13.17 -6.31 4.92
N ALA A 159 12.86 -7.53 5.37
CA ALA A 159 12.00 -7.71 6.53
C ALA A 159 12.65 -7.01 7.75
N GLY A 160 11.99 -5.98 8.25
CA GLY A 160 12.41 -5.23 9.44
C GLY A 160 11.35 -5.28 10.54
N GLY A 161 11.59 -4.59 11.65
CA GLY A 161 10.63 -4.48 12.75
C GLY A 161 9.40 -3.62 12.39
N PRO A 162 8.44 -3.46 13.32
CA PRO A 162 7.19 -2.72 13.08
C PRO A 162 7.38 -1.32 12.47
N ASN A 163 8.43 -0.62 12.89
CA ASN A 163 8.75 0.75 12.45
C ASN A 163 9.65 0.79 11.21
N SER A 164 10.02 -0.35 10.64
CA SER A 164 10.84 -0.38 9.45
C SER A 164 10.03 0.05 8.24
N MET A 165 10.59 0.97 7.48
CA MET A 165 10.06 1.39 6.18
C MET A 165 9.83 0.16 5.29
N CYS A 166 8.78 0.22 4.49
CA CYS A 166 8.35 -0.92 3.71
C CYS A 166 8.12 -0.52 2.26
N ASN A 167 8.39 -1.44 1.35
CA ASN A 167 7.91 -1.38 0.00
C ASN A 167 7.67 -2.81 -0.53
N SER A 168 6.75 -2.92 -1.47
CA SER A 168 6.36 -4.19 -2.06
C SER A 168 5.75 -3.95 -3.42
N GLY A 169 5.92 -4.90 -4.33
CA GLY A 169 5.29 -4.84 -5.63
C GLY A 169 4.72 -6.18 -6.05
N TRP A 170 3.61 -6.10 -6.76
CA TRP A 170 2.76 -7.24 -7.10
C TRP A 170 2.27 -7.12 -8.54
N THR A 171 1.96 -8.26 -9.14
CA THR A 171 1.17 -8.34 -10.36
C THR A 171 -0.02 -9.27 -10.15
N TYR A 172 -1.22 -8.80 -10.49
CA TYR A 172 -2.50 -9.47 -10.26
C TYR A 172 -3.48 -9.25 -11.43
N PRO A 173 -4.19 -10.27 -11.93
CA PRO A 173 -3.93 -11.68 -11.67
C PRO A 173 -2.49 -12.04 -12.11
N PRO A 174 -1.91 -13.13 -11.58
CA PRO A 174 -0.56 -13.54 -11.88
C PRO A 174 -0.33 -13.60 -13.39
N PHE A 175 0.88 -13.32 -13.86
CA PHE A 175 1.15 -13.23 -15.31
C PHE A 175 0.76 -14.51 -16.08
N ALA A 176 0.78 -15.67 -15.42
CA ALA A 176 0.32 -16.94 -15.99
C ALA A 176 -1.20 -16.99 -16.27
N ASP A 177 -2.01 -16.24 -15.51
CA ASP A 177 -3.48 -16.30 -15.54
C ASP A 177 -4.13 -15.24 -16.44
N THR A 178 -3.39 -14.21 -16.84
CA THR A 178 -3.87 -13.14 -17.75
C THR A 178 -4.30 -13.63 -19.15
N ARG A 179 -4.07 -14.91 -19.50
CA ARG A 179 -4.56 -15.54 -20.73
C ARG A 179 -6.09 -15.68 -20.80
N ARG A 180 -6.82 -15.43 -19.70
CA ARG A 180 -8.29 -15.51 -19.64
C ARG A 180 -9.04 -14.24 -20.08
N GLY A 181 -8.34 -13.21 -20.59
CA GLY A 181 -8.97 -11.97 -21.06
C GLY A 181 -9.39 -11.00 -19.95
N GLU A 182 -8.95 -11.25 -18.71
CA GLU A 182 -9.17 -10.35 -17.57
C GLU A 182 -8.10 -9.24 -17.53
N GLU A 183 -8.50 -8.02 -17.17
CA GLU A 183 -7.57 -6.91 -16.96
C GLU A 183 -6.60 -7.26 -15.83
N GLY A 184 -5.30 -7.12 -16.11
CA GLY A 184 -4.30 -7.27 -15.07
C GLY A 184 -3.69 -5.96 -14.64
N TYR A 185 -3.04 -6.00 -13.49
CA TYR A 185 -2.50 -4.83 -12.81
C TYR A 185 -1.08 -5.11 -12.33
N PHE A 186 -0.27 -4.07 -12.31
CA PHE A 186 0.93 -3.98 -11.48
C PHE A 186 0.61 -3.06 -10.31
N VAL A 187 1.01 -3.46 -9.11
CA VAL A 187 0.78 -2.71 -7.88
C VAL A 187 2.14 -2.45 -7.24
N LEU A 188 2.38 -1.21 -6.84
CA LEU A 188 3.56 -0.79 -6.09
C LEU A 188 3.09 -0.11 -4.81
N LEU A 189 3.71 -0.47 -3.69
CA LEU A 189 3.41 0.05 -2.37
C LEU A 189 4.73 0.52 -1.75
N ALA A 190 4.70 1.68 -1.10
CA ALA A 190 5.77 2.10 -0.20
C ALA A 190 5.19 2.88 0.97
N GLY A 191 5.76 2.69 2.17
CA GLY A 191 5.28 3.33 3.39
C GLY A 191 6.37 3.51 4.43
N THR A 192 6.10 4.45 5.34
CA THR A 192 7.04 4.85 6.40
C THR A 192 7.19 3.81 7.49
N ALA A 193 6.26 2.85 7.60
CA ALA A 193 6.25 1.80 8.61
C ALA A 193 5.70 0.49 8.04
N SER A 194 6.08 -0.64 8.63
CA SER A 194 5.79 -1.96 8.07
C SER A 194 4.32 -2.36 8.18
N ASP A 195 3.60 -1.80 9.17
CA ASP A 195 2.18 -1.99 9.36
C ASP A 195 1.38 -1.34 8.21
N PHE A 196 1.85 -0.21 7.66
CA PHE A 196 1.27 0.38 6.45
C PHE A 196 1.23 -0.63 5.32
N CYS A 197 2.35 -1.31 5.01
CA CYS A 197 2.36 -2.29 3.92
C CYS A 197 1.67 -3.60 4.31
N SER A 198 1.54 -3.92 5.60
CA SER A 198 0.97 -5.20 6.05
C SER A 198 -0.47 -5.40 5.59
N ALA A 199 -1.34 -4.39 5.76
CA ALA A 199 -2.75 -4.47 5.41
C ALA A 199 -2.99 -4.51 3.88
N PRO A 200 -2.42 -3.61 3.05
CA PRO A 200 -2.49 -3.71 1.60
C PRO A 200 -1.89 -5.02 1.07
N ASN A 201 -0.77 -5.50 1.62
CA ASN A 201 -0.15 -6.76 1.18
C ASN A 201 -1.00 -8.00 1.47
N ALA A 202 -1.84 -7.97 2.50
CA ALA A 202 -2.74 -9.08 2.80
C ALA A 202 -3.69 -9.37 1.62
N ASN A 203 -4.08 -8.35 0.85
CA ASN A 203 -4.95 -8.49 -0.33
C ASN A 203 -4.27 -9.20 -1.51
N TYR A 204 -2.94 -9.17 -1.57
CA TYR A 204 -2.17 -9.68 -2.71
C TYR A 204 -1.47 -11.01 -2.45
N ARG A 205 -1.21 -11.35 -1.17
CA ARG A 205 -0.30 -12.44 -0.79
C ARG A 205 -0.62 -13.81 -1.42
N ASN A 206 -1.90 -14.13 -1.61
CA ASN A 206 -2.33 -15.46 -2.09
C ASN A 206 -2.81 -15.46 -3.55
N THR A 207 -2.94 -14.28 -4.14
CA THR A 207 -3.59 -14.09 -5.43
C THR A 207 -2.67 -13.45 -6.46
N ALA A 208 -1.57 -12.84 -6.03
CA ALA A 208 -0.65 -12.10 -6.89
C ALA A 208 0.76 -12.72 -6.94
N SER A 209 1.53 -12.31 -7.93
CA SER A 209 2.96 -12.63 -8.05
C SER A 209 3.82 -11.42 -7.70
N GLY A 210 4.97 -11.62 -7.06
CA GLY A 210 5.90 -10.52 -6.79
C GLY A 210 6.45 -9.89 -8.09
N TRP A 211 6.51 -8.55 -8.12
CA TRP A 211 6.96 -7.69 -9.22
C TRP A 211 7.59 -6.39 -8.66
N PRO A 212 8.46 -5.65 -9.36
CA PRO A 212 9.17 -6.00 -10.60
C PRO A 212 10.09 -7.23 -10.45
N ARG A 213 10.42 -7.88 -11.57
CA ARG A 213 11.27 -9.08 -11.63
C ARG A 213 12.55 -8.83 -12.40
#